data_AF-A0A0K6FWT4-F1
#
_entry.id   AF-A0A0K6FWT4-F1
#
_cell.length_a   1.000
_cell.length_b   1.000
_cell.length_c   1.000
_cell.angle_alpha   90.00
_cell.angle_beta   90.00
_cell.angle_gamma   90.00
#
_symmetry.space_group_name_H-M   'P 1'
#
loop_
_entity.id
_entity.type
_entity.pdbx_description
1 polymer ?
#
loop_
_entity_poly.entity_id
_entity_poly.type
_entity_poly.pdbx_seq_one_letter_code
_entity_poly.pdbx_strand_id
1 'polypeptide(L)'
;MSESMRYVGTLAGHKGWVTAIATSSESPDTILTASRDKTIIVWQLTRDDQQYGYPKRILHGHNHFVSDIVISSDGQFALSSSWDHTLRLWDLNTGTTTRRFVGTPRTCCL
;
A
#
# COMPACT_ATOMS: atom_id res chain seq x y z
N MET A 1 16.80 23.54 19.92
CA MET A 1 15.35 23.34 20.07
C MET A 1 15.10 21.85 19.87
N SER A 2 14.59 21.14 20.88
CA SER A 2 14.39 19.69 20.81
C SER A 2 13.07 19.41 20.10
N GLU A 3 13.12 19.04 18.82
CA GLU A 3 11.95 18.49 18.13
C GLU A 3 11.65 17.11 18.74
N SER A 4 10.53 17.02 19.46
CA SER A 4 10.04 15.76 20.00
C SER A 4 8.92 15.25 19.09
N MET A 5 8.97 13.95 18.76
CA MET A 5 7.87 13.31 18.04
C MET A 5 6.64 13.29 18.96
N ARG A 6 5.55 13.90 18.49
CA ARG A 6 4.25 13.85 19.14
C ARG A 6 3.33 12.88 18.41
N TYR A 7 2.57 12.11 19.17
CA TYR A 7 1.45 11.35 18.63
C TYR A 7 0.37 12.32 18.15
N VAL A 8 -0.12 12.13 16.92
CA VAL A 8 -1.10 13.03 16.26
C VAL A 8 -2.43 12.37 15.95
N GLY A 9 -2.51 11.04 15.92
CA GLY A 9 -3.75 10.34 15.59
C GLY A 9 -3.55 8.89 15.16
N THR A 10 -4.66 8.22 14.88
CA THR A 10 -4.69 6.81 14.46
C THR A 10 -5.48 6.65 13.17
N LEU A 11 -5.02 5.75 12.29
CA LEU A 11 -5.74 5.29 11.10
C LEU A 11 -6.23 3.85 11.36
N ALA A 12 -7.54 3.66 11.51
CA ALA A 12 -8.13 2.36 11.80
C ALA A 12 -8.95 1.86 10.59
N GLY A 13 -8.69 0.62 10.16
CA GLY A 13 -9.42 0.02 9.03
C GLY A 13 -8.92 -1.36 8.60
N HIS A 14 -7.62 -1.66 8.82
CA HIS A 14 -7.09 -2.99 8.58
C HIS A 14 -7.63 -4.01 9.58
N LYS A 15 -7.88 -5.24 9.11
CA LYS A 15 -8.34 -6.37 9.93
C LYS A 15 -7.19 -7.28 10.39
N GLY A 16 -5.96 -6.98 9.97
CA GLY A 16 -4.76 -7.73 10.25
C GLY A 16 -3.57 -6.83 10.53
N TRP A 17 -2.41 -7.44 10.74
CA TRP A 17 -1.17 -6.70 10.97
C TRP A 17 -0.77 -5.92 9.73
N VAL A 18 -0.48 -4.64 9.92
CA VAL A 18 0.14 -3.78 8.92
C VAL A 18 1.59 -4.22 8.76
N THR A 19 1.97 -4.61 7.56
CA THR A 19 3.30 -5.16 7.24
C THR A 19 4.23 -4.12 6.66
N ALA A 20 3.69 -3.21 5.86
CA ALA A 20 4.45 -2.16 5.20
C ALA A 20 3.60 -0.90 4.98
N ILE A 21 4.30 0.23 4.83
CA ILE A 21 3.73 1.56 4.61
C ILE A 21 4.54 2.22 3.50
N ALA A 22 3.86 2.89 2.57
CA ALA A 22 4.50 3.66 1.52
C ALA A 22 3.89 5.07 1.43
N THR A 23 4.76 6.03 1.14
CA THR A 23 4.42 7.45 1.00
C THR A 23 5.10 8.01 -0.24
N SER A 24 4.51 9.04 -0.85
CA SER A 24 5.11 9.77 -1.98
C SER A 24 5.26 11.25 -1.63
N SER A 25 6.31 11.88 -2.18
CA SER A 25 6.52 13.32 -2.08
C SER A 25 5.54 14.12 -2.93
N GLU A 26 5.09 13.56 -4.06
CA GLU A 26 4.19 14.23 -5.00
C GLU A 26 2.76 14.34 -4.45
N SER A 27 2.35 13.37 -3.62
CA SER A 27 1.03 13.35 -2.98
C SER A 27 1.17 13.14 -1.46
N PRO A 28 1.56 14.19 -0.71
CA PRO A 28 1.84 14.08 0.72
C PRO A 28 0.60 13.75 1.56
N ASP A 29 -0.59 13.90 0.98
CA ASP A 29 -1.86 13.57 1.62
C ASP A 29 -2.31 12.12 1.35
N THR A 30 -1.54 11.36 0.55
CA THR A 30 -1.83 9.97 0.23
C THR A 30 -0.84 9.05 0.92
N ILE A 31 -1.35 8.08 1.67
CA ILE A 31 -0.54 7.00 2.26
C ILE A 31 -1.07 5.65 1.77
N LEU A 32 -0.18 4.72 1.47
CA LEU A 32 -0.54 3.33 1.26
C LEU A 32 -0.07 2.45 2.41
N THR A 33 -0.93 1.54 2.84
CA THR A 33 -0.61 0.55 3.86
C THR A 33 -0.94 -0.85 3.35
N ALA A 34 0.00 -1.77 3.53
CA ALA A 34 -0.17 -3.19 3.23
C ALA A 34 -0.42 -3.98 4.51
N SER A 35 -1.24 -5.02 4.43
CA SER A 35 -1.62 -5.81 5.59
C SER A 35 -1.68 -7.31 5.31
N ARG A 36 -1.56 -8.10 6.39
CA ARG A 36 -1.82 -9.54 6.39
C ARG A 36 -3.29 -9.90 6.14
N ASP A 37 -4.21 -8.94 6.17
CA ASP A 37 -5.60 -9.16 5.73
C ASP A 37 -5.74 -9.35 4.21
N LYS A 38 -4.61 -9.36 3.47
CA LYS A 38 -4.51 -9.54 2.01
C LYS A 38 -4.99 -8.32 1.23
N THR A 39 -5.19 -7.20 1.92
CA THR A 39 -5.62 -5.94 1.32
C THR A 39 -4.53 -4.89 1.47
N ILE A 40 -4.61 -3.93 0.56
CA ILE A 40 -3.85 -2.69 0.64
C ILE A 40 -4.87 -1.58 0.75
N ILE A 41 -4.66 -0.65 1.68
CA ILE A 41 -5.52 0.51 1.85
C ILE A 41 -4.78 1.76 1.39
N VAL A 42 -5.46 2.54 0.56
CA VAL A 42 -5.05 3.90 0.18
C VAL A 42 -5.79 4.87 1.10
N TRP A 43 -5.05 5.60 1.90
CA TRP A 43 -5.54 6.58 2.85
C TRP A 43 -5.44 7.97 2.27
N GLN A 44 -6.48 8.77 2.50
CA GLN A 44 -6.42 10.22 2.34
C GLN A 44 -6.27 10.85 3.72
N LEU A 45 -5.21 11.60 3.92
CA LEU A 45 -4.95 12.33 5.16
C LEU A 45 -5.73 13.63 5.15
N THR A 46 -6.50 13.86 6.22
CA THR A 46 -7.17 15.12 6.52
C THR A 46 -6.47 15.88 7.63
N ARG A 47 -5.55 15.23 8.38
CA ARG A 47 -4.80 15.78 9.52
C ARG A 47 -5.69 16.40 10.60
N ASP A 48 -6.90 15.84 10.76
CA ASP A 48 -7.84 16.23 11.80
C ASP A 48 -7.52 15.52 13.12
N ASP A 49 -7.71 16.20 14.25
CA ASP A 49 -7.38 15.68 15.60
C ASP A 49 -8.27 14.48 16.00
N GLN A 50 -9.50 14.41 15.48
CA GLN A 50 -10.43 13.30 15.75
C GLN A 50 -10.16 12.09 14.84
N GLN A 51 -9.79 12.34 13.58
CA GLN A 51 -9.58 11.31 12.58
C GLN A 51 -8.51 11.79 11.59
N TYR A 52 -7.31 11.22 11.72
CA TYR A 52 -6.12 11.69 10.98
C TYR A 52 -6.26 11.51 9.46
N GLY A 53 -7.09 10.54 9.06
CA GLY A 53 -7.44 10.28 7.67
C GLY A 53 -8.47 9.17 7.55
N TYR A 54 -8.96 8.97 6.34
CA TYR A 54 -9.96 7.96 6.01
C TYR A 54 -9.48 7.05 4.89
N PRO A 55 -9.96 5.79 4.83
CA PRO A 55 -9.61 4.87 3.75
C PRO A 55 -10.33 5.33 2.49
N LYS A 56 -9.59 5.90 1.54
CA LYS A 56 -10.11 6.34 0.24
C LYS A 56 -10.43 5.15 -0.65
N ARG A 57 -9.59 4.10 -0.59
CA ARG A 57 -9.76 2.91 -1.41
C ARG A 57 -9.13 1.68 -0.76
N ILE A 58 -9.75 0.53 -0.99
CA ILE A 58 -9.23 -0.77 -0.58
C ILE A 58 -8.94 -1.57 -1.85
N LEU A 59 -7.70 -1.99 -2.02
CA LEU A 59 -7.23 -2.77 -3.16
C LEU A 59 -7.31 -4.25 -2.79
N HIS A 60 -8.20 -4.96 -3.48
CA HIS A 60 -8.40 -6.40 -3.33
C HIS A 60 -7.82 -7.13 -4.54
N GLY A 61 -7.09 -8.21 -4.30
CA GLY A 61 -6.61 -9.06 -5.39
C GLY A 61 -5.53 -10.06 -5.00
N HIS A 62 -4.76 -9.79 -3.94
CA HIS A 62 -3.80 -10.76 -3.45
C HIS A 62 -4.49 -11.96 -2.81
N ASN A 63 -3.96 -13.16 -3.07
CA ASN A 63 -4.50 -14.39 -2.53
C ASN A 63 -3.89 -14.75 -1.17
N HIS A 64 -2.79 -14.09 -0.79
CA HIS A 64 -2.12 -14.28 0.48
C HIS A 64 -1.67 -12.93 1.07
N PHE A 65 -1.06 -12.97 2.26
CA PHE A 65 -0.55 -11.81 2.98
C PHE A 65 0.31 -10.93 2.07
N VAL A 66 0.07 -9.62 2.12
CA VAL A 66 0.92 -8.64 1.45
C VAL A 66 2.14 -8.43 2.33
N SER A 67 3.32 -8.74 1.79
CA SER A 67 4.58 -8.61 2.52
C SER A 67 5.11 -7.18 2.51
N ASP A 68 4.97 -6.51 1.36
CA ASP A 68 5.56 -5.19 1.17
C ASP A 68 4.80 -4.36 0.12
N ILE A 69 4.97 -3.05 0.18
CA ILE A 69 4.40 -2.10 -0.77
C ILE A 69 5.34 -0.92 -1.01
N VAL A 70 5.41 -0.49 -2.27
CA VAL A 70 6.17 0.69 -2.68
C VAL A 70 5.33 1.54 -3.64
N ILE A 71 5.61 2.85 -3.64
CA ILE A 71 4.98 3.81 -4.56
C ILE A 71 6.03 4.27 -5.55
N SER A 72 5.63 4.42 -6.80
CA SER A 72 6.45 5.02 -7.84
C SER A 72 6.72 6.50 -7.54
N SER A 73 7.87 7.01 -7.96
CA SER A 73 8.24 8.42 -7.73
C SER A 73 7.23 9.40 -8.35
N ASP A 74 6.55 8.99 -9.42
CA ASP A 74 5.48 9.77 -10.05
C ASP A 74 4.16 9.79 -9.26
N GLY A 75 4.04 9.00 -8.20
CA GLY A 75 2.83 8.90 -7.38
C GLY A 75 1.62 8.29 -8.10
N GLN A 76 1.79 7.76 -9.31
CA GLN A 76 0.68 7.23 -10.12
C GLN A 76 0.50 5.72 -9.91
N PHE A 77 1.59 5.01 -9.63
CA PHE A 77 1.58 3.57 -9.47
C PHE A 77 2.03 3.12 -8.09
N ALA A 78 1.41 2.05 -7.60
CA ALA A 78 1.86 1.32 -6.43
C ALA A 78 2.20 -0.13 -6.81
N LEU A 79 3.32 -0.64 -6.32
CA LEU A 79 3.72 -2.02 -6.49
C LEU A 79 3.62 -2.73 -5.13
N SER A 80 3.01 -3.90 -5.14
CA SER A 80 2.84 -4.71 -3.94
C SER A 80 3.38 -6.11 -4.13
N SER A 81 3.98 -6.65 -3.08
CA SER A 81 4.48 -8.02 -3.02
C SER A 81 3.63 -8.85 -2.08
N SER A 82 3.39 -10.10 -2.43
CA SER A 82 2.62 -11.02 -1.60
C SER A 82 3.26 -12.40 -1.56
N TRP A 83 2.94 -13.09 -0.48
CA TRP A 83 3.23 -14.51 -0.28
C TRP A 83 2.48 -15.44 -1.25
N ASP A 84 1.61 -14.90 -2.12
CA ASP A 84 1.01 -15.64 -3.24
C ASP A 84 1.98 -15.87 -4.42
N HIS A 85 3.27 -15.58 -4.22
CA HIS A 85 4.36 -15.64 -5.21
C HIS A 85 4.18 -14.67 -6.38
N THR A 86 3.41 -13.61 -6.19
CA THR A 86 3.17 -12.61 -7.24
C THR A 86 3.37 -11.19 -6.75
N LEU A 87 3.79 -10.34 -7.70
CA LEU A 87 3.77 -8.90 -7.52
C LEU A 87 2.59 -8.34 -8.30
N ARG A 88 1.95 -7.31 -7.76
CA ARG A 88 0.85 -6.60 -8.43
C ARG A 88 1.17 -5.13 -8.54
N LEU A 89 0.99 -4.60 -9.75
CA LEU A 89 1.01 -3.17 -10.04
C LEU A 89 -0.41 -2.64 -10.00
N TRP A 90 -0.59 -1.58 -9.23
CA TRP A 90 -1.84 -0.87 -9.05
C TRP A 90 -1.68 0.53 -9.62
N ASP A 91 -2.65 0.95 -10.40
CA ASP A 91 -2.78 2.34 -10.80
C ASP A 91 -3.62 3.06 -9.71
N LEU A 92 -3.06 4.11 -9.10
CA LEU A 92 -3.69 4.86 -8.02
C LEU A 92 -4.80 5.81 -8.52
N ASN A 93 -4.77 6.19 -9.79
CA ASN A 93 -5.82 7.04 -10.39
C ASN A 93 -7.09 6.23 -10.64
N THR A 94 -6.95 5.04 -11.22
CA THR A 94 -8.10 4.17 -11.53
C THR A 94 -8.44 3.24 -10.37
N GLY A 95 -7.46 2.93 -9.51
CA GLY A 95 -7.56 1.98 -8.41
C GLY A 95 -7.79 0.55 -8.86
N THR A 96 -7.29 0.20 -10.05
CA THR A 96 -7.38 -1.15 -10.63
C THR A 96 -6.01 -1.83 -10.65
N THR A 97 -5.98 -3.17 -10.57
CA THR A 97 -4.74 -3.91 -10.82
C THR A 97 -4.43 -3.80 -12.30
N THR A 98 -3.36 -3.10 -12.66
CA THR A 98 -2.93 -2.98 -14.06
C THR A 98 -2.20 -4.23 -14.52
N ARG A 99 -1.32 -4.77 -13.67
CA ARG A 99 -0.46 -5.92 -14.04
C ARG A 99 -0.21 -6.85 -12.86
N ARG A 100 -0.13 -8.14 -13.17
CA ARG A 100 0.34 -9.20 -12.26
C ARG A 100 1.66 -9.74 -12.80
N PHE A 101 2.70 -9.69 -11.99
CA PHE A 101 3.99 -10.30 -12.29
C PHE A 101 4.07 -11.64 -11.58
N VAL A 102 4.26 -12.70 -12.36
CA VAL A 102 4.47 -14.05 -11.86
C VAL A 102 5.88 -14.44 -12.28
N GLY A 103 6.76 -14.63 -11.29
CA GLY A 103 8.05 -15.23 -11.54
C GLY A 103 7.86 -16.71 -11.78
N THR A 104 7.55 -17.12 -13.01
CA THR A 104 7.75 -18.53 -13.37
C THR A 104 9.25 -18.77 -13.37
N PRO A 105 9.76 -19.86 -12.74
CA PRO A 105 11.11 -20.30 -13.05
C PRO A 105 11.07 -20.66 -14.53
N ARG A 106 11.63 -19.80 -15.38
CA ARG A 106 11.90 -20.18 -16.77
C ARG A 106 13.00 -21.24 -16.67
N THR A 107 12.62 -22.51 -16.47
CA THR A 107 13.39 -23.62 -17.03
C THR A 107 13.34 -23.40 -18.54
N CYS A 108 14.28 -22.60 -19.02
CA CYS A 108 14.60 -22.53 -20.42
C CYS A 108 15.14 -23.92 -20.74
N CYS A 109 14.37 -24.69 -21.51
CA CYS A 109 14.84 -25.95 -22.07
C CYS A 109 16.12 -25.66 -22.86
N LEU A 110 17.21 -26.30 -22.45
CA LEU A 110 18.44 -26.46 -23.23
C LEU A 110 18.24 -27.59 -24.25
#